data_AF-A0A2D6FJN4-F1
#
_entry.id   AF-A0A2D6FJN4-F1
#
_cell.length_a   1.000
_cell.length_b   1.000
_cell.length_c   1.000
_cell.angle_alpha   90.00
_cell.angle_beta   90.00
_cell.angle_gamma   90.00
#
_symmetry.space_group_name_H-M   'P 1'
#
loop_
_entity.id
_entity.type
_entity.pdbx_description
1 polymer ?
#
loop_
_entity_poly.entity_id
_entity_poly.type
_entity_poly.pdbx_seq_one_letter_code
_entity_poly.pdbx_strand_id
1 'polypeptide(L)'
;MKTNKQQRFHTKLMSLNCAVTAEKFICGYRNQLHHCAGRAFKLNGECVGEWYVYPLAGVIHDPRLEKEGEFLNIGHRHGSGGSKSDFKRINGRDIDIFVNSMEEYESYYGKDDDVDWDAIELIQKRLL
;
A
#
# COMPACT_ATOMS: atom_id res chain seq x y z
N MET A 1 -1.79 -9.83 15.48
CA MET A 1 -3.21 -9.43 15.44
C MET A 1 -3.25 -7.93 15.23
N LYS A 2 -4.09 -7.43 14.33
CA LYS A 2 -4.16 -6.00 14.02
C LYS A 2 -4.86 -5.23 15.15
N THR A 3 -4.38 -4.04 15.49
CA THR A 3 -5.03 -3.15 16.48
C THR A 3 -6.26 -2.47 15.89
N ASN A 4 -7.13 -1.92 16.75
CA ASN A 4 -8.30 -1.15 16.29
C ASN A 4 -7.89 0.10 15.49
N LYS A 5 -6.80 0.78 15.88
CA LYS A 5 -6.26 1.93 15.16
C LYS A 5 -5.83 1.56 13.74
N GLN A 6 -5.03 0.50 13.62
CA GLN A 6 -4.63 -0.05 12.32
C GLN A 6 -5.85 -0.46 11.48
N GLN A 7 -6.88 -1.08 12.09
CA GLN A 7 -8.09 -1.45 11.33
C GLN A 7 -8.86 -0.23 10.81
N ARG A 8 -8.93 0.86 11.57
CA ARG A 8 -9.56 2.12 11.13
C ARG A 8 -8.75 2.79 10.03
N PHE A 9 -7.43 2.89 10.18
CA PHE A 9 -6.52 3.37 9.15
C PHE A 9 -6.70 2.60 7.83
N HIS A 10 -6.68 1.27 7.89
CA HIS A 10 -6.89 0.39 6.73
C HIS A 10 -8.24 0.64 6.05
N THR A 11 -9.30 0.81 6.84
CA THR A 11 -10.65 1.07 6.32
C THR A 11 -10.71 2.40 5.56
N LYS A 12 -10.09 3.45 6.13
CA LYS A 12 -10.00 4.77 5.48
C LYS A 12 -9.18 4.71 4.20
N LEU A 13 -8.00 4.06 4.21
CA LEU A 13 -7.18 3.87 3.01
C LEU A 13 -7.94 3.17 1.88
N MET A 14 -8.68 2.10 2.18
CA MET A 14 -9.47 1.39 1.16
C MET A 14 -10.62 2.23 0.57
N SER A 15 -10.96 3.37 1.18
CA SER A 15 -11.99 4.28 0.67
C SER A 15 -11.44 5.37 -0.27
N LEU A 16 -10.11 5.54 -0.31
CA LEU A 16 -9.39 6.40 -1.25
C LEU A 16 -9.36 5.77 -2.66
N ASN A 17 -8.78 6.50 -3.60
CA ASN A 17 -8.50 5.98 -4.94
C ASN A 17 -7.38 4.93 -4.91
N CYS A 18 -7.25 4.13 -5.97
CA CYS A 18 -6.09 3.28 -6.15
C CYS A 18 -4.83 4.16 -6.28
N ALA A 19 -3.81 3.88 -5.46
CA ALA A 19 -2.59 4.67 -5.39
C ALA A 19 -1.77 4.69 -6.71
N VAL A 20 -2.02 3.74 -7.62
CA VAL A 20 -1.31 3.64 -8.91
C VAL A 20 -2.06 4.32 -10.05
N THR A 21 -3.40 4.26 -10.05
CA THR A 21 -4.20 4.76 -11.17
C THR A 21 -4.99 6.03 -10.85
N ALA A 22 -5.05 6.42 -9.57
CA ALA A 22 -5.90 7.49 -9.07
C ALA A 22 -7.41 7.26 -9.29
N GLU A 23 -7.84 6.02 -9.56
CA GLU A 23 -9.25 5.66 -9.72
C GLU A 23 -9.78 4.80 -8.56
N LYS A 24 -11.00 5.08 -8.10
CA LYS A 24 -11.63 4.33 -6.98
C LYS A 24 -12.12 2.93 -7.35
N PHE A 25 -12.53 2.75 -8.61
CA PHE A 25 -13.08 1.50 -9.11
C PHE A 25 -12.55 1.23 -10.50
N ILE A 26 -11.73 0.20 -10.63
CA ILE A 26 -11.20 -0.22 -11.92
C ILE A 26 -11.86 -1.53 -12.28
N CYS A 27 -12.54 -1.58 -13.42
CA CYS A 27 -13.20 -2.77 -13.94
C CYS A 27 -14.19 -3.42 -12.94
N GLY A 28 -14.82 -2.62 -12.06
CA GLY A 28 -15.75 -3.11 -11.04
C GLY A 28 -15.10 -3.72 -9.79
N TYR A 29 -13.77 -3.68 -9.67
CA TYR A 29 -13.04 -4.17 -8.50
C TYR A 29 -12.87 -3.07 -7.46
N ARG A 30 -13.09 -3.45 -6.19
CA ARG A 30 -12.79 -2.60 -5.03
C ARG A 30 -11.29 -2.58 -4.75
N ASN A 31 -10.86 -1.56 -4.03
CA ASN A 31 -9.51 -1.50 -3.49
C ASN A 31 -9.26 -2.62 -2.47
N GLN A 32 -8.04 -3.15 -2.50
CA GLN A 32 -7.43 -4.03 -1.53
C GLN A 32 -6.20 -3.31 -0.96
N LEU A 33 -5.75 -3.71 0.23
CA LEU A 33 -4.54 -3.16 0.82
C LEU A 33 -3.33 -4.00 0.44
N HIS A 34 -2.35 -3.31 -0.14
CA HIS A 34 -1.05 -3.86 -0.42
C HIS A 34 -0.14 -3.66 0.79
N HIS A 35 0.44 -4.74 1.31
CA HIS A 35 1.50 -4.69 2.31
C HIS A 35 2.86 -4.73 1.64
N CYS A 36 3.56 -3.60 1.64
CA CYS A 36 4.79 -3.37 0.88
C CYS A 36 5.93 -4.34 1.24
N ALA A 37 6.11 -4.59 2.55
CA ALA A 37 7.16 -5.46 3.09
C ALA A 37 6.61 -6.60 3.96
N GLY A 38 5.30 -6.81 3.92
CA GLY A 38 4.58 -7.77 4.76
C GLY A 38 4.20 -7.23 6.15
N ARG A 39 3.20 -7.88 6.77
CA ARG A 39 2.53 -7.42 8.00
C ARG A 39 3.44 -7.35 9.23
N ALA A 40 4.42 -8.24 9.31
CA ALA A 40 5.35 -8.34 10.42
C ALA A 40 6.66 -7.56 10.18
N PHE A 41 6.73 -6.74 9.12
CA PHE A 41 7.91 -5.97 8.81
C PHE A 41 8.29 -5.05 9.97
N LYS A 42 9.59 -5.02 10.28
CA LYS A 42 10.15 -4.19 11.33
C LYS A 42 11.20 -3.26 10.79
N LEU A 43 11.19 -2.02 11.29
CA LEU A 43 12.22 -1.03 11.02
C LEU A 43 12.75 -0.53 12.36
N ASN A 44 14.07 -0.62 12.58
CA ASN A 44 14.73 -0.30 13.85
C ASN A 44 14.10 -0.98 15.09
N GLY A 45 13.54 -2.18 14.91
CA GLY A 45 12.88 -2.93 15.99
C GLY A 45 11.39 -2.64 16.15
N GLU A 46 10.87 -1.57 15.53
CA GLU A 46 9.46 -1.20 15.55
C GLU A 46 8.68 -1.93 14.46
N CYS A 47 7.49 -2.43 14.79
CA CYS A 47 6.64 -3.16 13.84
C CYS A 47 5.82 -2.19 12.99
N VAL A 48 6.32 -1.87 11.80
CA VAL A 48 5.72 -0.88 10.90
C VAL A 48 4.93 -1.48 9.73
N GLY A 49 4.90 -2.82 9.61
CA GLY A 49 4.28 -3.50 8.46
C GLY A 49 2.80 -3.18 8.22
N GLU A 50 1.99 -3.01 9.28
CA GLU A 50 0.58 -2.61 9.15
C GLU A 50 0.39 -1.10 8.89
N TRP A 51 1.46 -0.32 8.92
CA TRP A 51 1.46 1.10 8.55
C TRP A 51 2.05 1.32 7.15
N TYR A 52 2.96 0.44 6.71
CA TYR A 52 3.57 0.47 5.38
C TYR A 52 2.68 -0.23 4.33
N VAL A 53 1.55 0.41 4.04
CA VAL A 53 0.50 -0.08 3.15
C VAL A 53 -0.07 1.03 2.27
N TYR A 54 -0.61 0.66 1.11
CA TYR A 54 -1.41 1.58 0.27
C TYR A 54 -2.53 0.82 -0.48
N PRO A 55 -3.61 1.52 -0.87
CA PRO A 55 -4.74 0.90 -1.57
C PRO A 55 -4.42 0.65 -3.05
N LEU A 56 -4.70 -0.56 -3.52
CA LEU A 56 -4.63 -0.96 -4.92
C LEU A 56 -5.95 -1.52 -5.38
N ALA A 57 -6.37 -1.22 -6.61
CA ALA A 57 -7.52 -1.87 -7.21
C ALA A 57 -7.30 -3.39 -7.25
N GLY A 58 -8.33 -4.18 -6.94
CA GLY A 58 -8.21 -5.64 -6.81
C GLY A 58 -7.62 -6.34 -8.04
N VAL A 59 -7.88 -5.84 -9.25
CA VAL A 59 -7.28 -6.33 -10.51
C VAL A 59 -5.79 -6.12 -10.62
N ILE A 60 -5.27 -5.07 -9.98
CA ILE A 60 -3.84 -4.75 -9.93
C ILE A 60 -3.16 -5.54 -8.79
N HIS A 61 -3.91 -5.77 -7.70
CA HIS A 61 -3.42 -6.45 -6.50
C HIS A 61 -3.36 -7.99 -6.65
N ASP A 62 -4.25 -8.62 -7.43
CA ASP A 62 -4.31 -10.09 -7.55
C ASP A 62 -3.60 -10.59 -8.82
N PRO A 63 -2.50 -11.35 -8.68
CA PRO A 63 -1.74 -11.85 -9.82
C PRO A 63 -2.45 -12.91 -10.65
N ARG A 64 -3.56 -13.47 -10.17
CA ARG A 64 -4.35 -14.46 -10.92
C ARG A 64 -5.35 -13.80 -11.89
N LEU A 65 -5.51 -12.48 -11.79
CA LEU A 65 -6.39 -11.70 -12.66
C LEU A 65 -5.68 -11.16 -13.91
N GLU A 66 -4.44 -11.61 -14.18
CA GLU A 66 -3.78 -11.47 -15.48
C GLU A 66 -4.62 -12.15 -16.57
N LYS A 67 -5.58 -11.42 -17.13
CA LYS A 67 -6.05 -11.67 -18.48
C LYS A 67 -5.18 -10.86 -19.43
N GLU A 68 -4.46 -11.59 -20.26
CA GLU A 68 -3.88 -11.16 -21.55
C GLU A 68 -3.56 -9.66 -21.65
N GLY A 69 -2.42 -9.26 -21.09
CA GLY A 69 -1.65 -8.10 -21.57
C GLY A 69 -2.10 -6.71 -21.14
N GLU A 70 -3.21 -6.51 -20.41
CA GLU A 70 -3.74 -5.16 -20.15
C GLU A 70 -3.72 -4.66 -18.70
N PHE A 71 -3.41 -5.51 -17.70
CA PHE A 71 -3.36 -5.06 -16.30
C PHE A 71 -2.00 -5.34 -15.69
N LEU A 72 -1.33 -4.27 -15.24
CA LEU A 72 -0.04 -4.29 -14.56
C LEU A 72 -0.14 -5.16 -13.32
N ASN A 73 0.38 -6.38 -13.44
CA ASN A 73 0.44 -7.28 -12.32
C ASN A 73 1.51 -6.78 -11.33
N ILE A 74 1.08 -6.29 -10.17
CA ILE A 74 1.99 -5.97 -9.07
C ILE A 74 2.29 -7.31 -8.39
N GLY A 75 3.30 -8.00 -8.90
CA GLY A 75 3.66 -9.37 -8.52
C GLY A 75 3.75 -9.54 -7.00
N HIS A 76 2.68 -10.06 -6.40
CA HIS A 76 2.59 -10.38 -4.98
C HIS A 76 2.72 -11.91 -4.83
N ARG A 77 3.96 -12.43 -4.74
CA ARG A 77 4.16 -13.81 -4.28
C ARG A 77 4.19 -13.83 -2.76
N HIS A 78 3.10 -14.29 -2.15
CA HIS A 78 3.12 -14.80 -0.78
C HIS A 78 3.99 -16.06 -0.74
N GLY A 79 5.18 -15.95 -0.17
CA GLY A 79 5.99 -17.09 0.25
C GLY A 79 7.12 -17.48 -0.69
N SER A 80 8.27 -17.76 -0.06
CA SER A 80 9.51 -18.32 -0.61
C SER A 80 10.28 -17.47 -1.63
N GLY A 81 11.27 -16.74 -1.11
CA GLY A 81 12.54 -16.51 -1.81
C GLY A 81 12.50 -15.47 -2.93
N GLY A 82 12.92 -14.25 -2.57
CA GLY A 82 13.63 -13.34 -3.48
C GLY A 82 12.91 -12.98 -4.79
N SER A 83 12.13 -11.92 -4.77
CA SER A 83 12.14 -10.98 -5.90
C SER A 83 11.88 -9.59 -5.37
N LYS A 84 12.87 -8.70 -5.55
CA LYS A 84 12.66 -7.26 -5.50
C LYS A 84 11.55 -6.97 -6.51
N SER A 85 10.37 -6.56 -6.03
CA SER A 85 9.27 -6.13 -6.88
C SER A 85 9.73 -4.88 -7.62
N ASP A 86 10.17 -5.05 -8.86
CA ASP A 86 10.52 -3.94 -9.73
C ASP A 86 9.23 -3.20 -10.10
N PHE A 87 8.93 -2.13 -9.36
CA PHE A 87 7.99 -1.06 -9.74
C PHE A 87 8.47 -0.26 -10.97
N LYS A 88 9.20 -0.88 -11.90
CA LYS A 88 9.52 -0.25 -13.18
C LYS A 88 8.36 -0.43 -14.15
N ARG A 89 7.27 0.28 -13.89
CA ARG A 89 6.32 0.84 -14.88
C ARG A 89 5.07 1.32 -14.15
N ILE A 90 5.09 2.60 -13.75
CA ILE A 90 4.24 3.67 -14.33
C ILE A 90 4.46 4.96 -13.54
N ASN A 91 4.84 4.92 -12.25
CA ASN A 91 5.25 6.10 -11.47
C ASN A 91 6.05 5.74 -10.19
N GLY A 92 7.37 5.51 -10.30
CA GLY A 92 8.28 5.53 -9.12
C GLY A 92 8.53 4.20 -8.41
N ARG A 93 9.39 4.23 -7.37
CA ARG A 93 9.65 3.13 -6.44
C ARG A 93 8.39 2.88 -5.58
N ASP A 94 8.26 1.68 -5.00
CA ASP A 94 7.18 1.34 -4.06
C ASP A 94 6.98 2.38 -2.94
N ILE A 95 8.09 2.93 -2.45
CA ILE A 95 8.10 4.00 -1.46
C ILE A 95 7.46 5.30 -1.96
N ASP A 96 7.59 5.62 -3.25
CA ASP A 96 7.02 6.84 -3.83
C ASP A 96 5.49 6.71 -3.91
N ILE A 97 4.98 5.53 -4.27
CA ILE A 97 3.53 5.23 -4.28
C ILE A 97 2.97 5.31 -2.85
N PHE A 98 3.69 4.75 -1.88
CA PHE A 98 3.33 4.85 -0.48
C PHE A 98 3.28 6.31 -0.01
N VAL A 99 4.31 7.11 -0.29
CA VAL A 99 4.36 8.54 0.08
C VAL A 99 3.16 9.28 -0.50
N ASN A 100 2.92 9.16 -1.80
CA ASN A 100 1.78 9.81 -2.47
C ASN A 100 0.44 9.36 -1.85
N SER A 101 0.29 8.08 -1.52
CA SER A 101 -0.92 7.57 -0.86
C SER A 101 -1.12 8.16 0.55
N MET A 102 -0.04 8.42 1.29
CA MET A 102 -0.12 9.05 2.60
C MET A 102 -0.43 10.55 2.49
N GLU A 103 0.09 11.23 1.47
CA GLU A 103 -0.26 12.63 1.16
C GLU A 103 -1.74 12.76 0.80
N GLU A 104 -2.27 11.86 -0.04
CA GLU A 104 -3.70 11.82 -0.35
C GLU A 104 -4.52 11.56 0.93
N TYR A 105 -4.11 10.59 1.76
CA TYR A 105 -4.77 10.34 3.04
C TYR A 105 -4.82 11.59 3.92
N GLU A 106 -3.69 12.27 4.10
CA GLU A 106 -3.60 13.49 4.91
C GLU A 106 -4.46 14.61 4.33
N SER A 107 -4.56 14.73 3.00
CA SER A 107 -5.43 15.73 2.37
C SER A 107 -6.93 15.51 2.67
N TYR A 108 -7.38 14.26 2.78
CA TYR A 108 -8.78 13.91 3.03
C TYR A 108 -9.14 13.89 4.52
N TYR A 109 -8.23 13.43 5.37
CA TYR A 109 -8.51 13.14 6.79
C TYR A 109 -7.70 14.00 7.76
N GLY A 110 -6.72 14.76 7.29
CA GLY A 110 -5.74 15.43 8.11
C GLY A 110 -4.81 14.45 8.84
N LYS A 111 -4.07 14.98 9.81
CA LYS A 111 -3.28 14.15 10.76
C LYS A 111 -4.19 13.54 11.80
N ASP A 112 -4.81 12.43 11.43
CA ASP A 112 -5.71 11.63 12.27
C ASP A 112 -4.96 10.94 13.42
N ASP A 113 -5.50 11.01 14.64
CA ASP A 113 -4.99 10.36 15.86
C ASP A 113 -5.01 8.81 15.79
N ASP A 114 -5.74 8.24 14.84
CA ASP A 114 -5.76 6.82 14.55
C ASP A 114 -4.53 6.34 13.75
N VAL A 115 -3.74 7.26 13.19
CA VAL A 115 -2.53 6.95 12.43
C VAL A 115 -1.30 7.17 13.30
N ASP A 116 -0.39 6.20 13.25
CA ASP A 116 0.93 6.32 13.86
C ASP A 116 1.86 7.11 12.91
N TRP A 117 1.78 8.44 12.96
CA TRP A 117 2.54 9.33 12.09
C TRP A 117 4.06 9.22 12.29
N ASP A 118 4.51 8.83 13.49
CA ASP A 118 5.92 8.57 13.77
C ASP A 118 6.40 7.34 12.99
N ALA A 119 5.60 6.27 12.93
CA ALA A 119 5.88 5.12 12.09
C ALA A 119 5.89 5.47 10.59
N ILE A 120 4.96 6.31 10.12
CA ILE A 120 4.93 6.79 8.73
C ILE A 120 6.20 7.58 8.40
N GLU A 121 6.59 8.53 9.25
CA GLU A 121 7.80 9.34 9.06
C GLU A 121 9.06 8.47 9.10
N LEU A 122 9.10 7.47 9.98
CA LEU A 122 10.18 6.50 10.06
C LEU A 122 10.33 5.70 8.75
N ILE A 123 9.22 5.23 8.16
CA ILE A 123 9.20 4.55 6.86
C ILE A 123 9.77 5.48 5.78
N GLN A 124 9.23 6.71 5.68
CA GLN A 124 9.63 7.68 4.65
C GLN A 124 11.11 8.02 4.73
N LYS A 125 11.64 8.38 5.91
CA LYS A 125 13.04 8.79 6.07
C LYS A 125 14.06 7.68 5.82
N ARG A 126 13.67 6.41 6.01
CA ARG A 126 14.61 5.28 6.00
C ARG A 126 14.58 4.46 4.72
N LEU A 127 13.53 4.59 3.91
CA LEU A 127 13.38 3.89 2.64
C LEU A 127 13.54 4.80 1.41
N LEU A 128 13.61 6.13 1.59
CA LEU A 128 13.97 7.09 0.54
C LEU A 128 15.48 7.06 0.25
#